data_AF-A0A8S2WUC9-F1
#
_entry.id   AF-A0A8S2WUC9-F1
#
_cell.length_a   1.000
_cell.length_b   1.000
_cell.length_c   1.000
_cell.angle_alpha   90.00
_cell.angle_beta   90.00
_cell.angle_gamma   90.00
#
_symmetry.space_group_name_H-M   'P 1'
#
loop_
_entity.id
_entity.type
_entity.pdbx_description
1 polymer ?
#
loop_
_entity_poly.entity_id
_entity_poly.type
_entity_poly.pdbx_seq_one_letter_code
_entity_poly.pdbx_strand_id
1 'polypeptide(L)' 'MRLSDSSMTNLARRCKRLAYIKLCHLDQISENGLELIGQMDQLISIDITGTQTSDTSLKSIGNSNNLRSVTLSYCRQI' A
#
# COMPACT_ATOMS: atom_id res chain seq x y z
N MET A 1 -16.85 -2.62 3.97
CA MET A 1 -16.59 -1.61 2.91
C MET A 1 -15.66 -2.26 1.89
N ARG A 2 -16.00 -2.26 0.60
CA ARG A 2 -15.21 -2.96 -0.44
C ARG A 2 -14.22 -1.98 -1.07
N LEU A 3 -12.95 -2.04 -0.66
CA LEU A 3 -11.87 -1.35 -1.35
C LEU A 3 -11.32 -2.26 -2.45
N SER A 4 -10.98 -1.65 -3.58
CA SER A 4 -10.38 -2.33 -4.74
C SER A 4 -9.29 -1.45 -5.36
N ASP A 5 -8.63 -1.92 -6.40
CA ASP A 5 -7.58 -1.17 -7.10
C ASP A 5 -8.07 0.19 -7.62
N SER A 6 -9.34 0.31 -8.03
CA SER A 6 -9.91 1.61 -8.43
C SER A 6 -9.93 2.62 -7.28
N SER A 7 -10.05 2.14 -6.04
CA SER A 7 -9.93 2.97 -4.84
C SER A 7 -8.49 3.42 -4.64
N MET A 8 -7.51 2.53 -4.84
CA MET A 8 -6.07 2.86 -4.73
C MET A 8 -5.66 3.88 -5.80
N THR A 9 -6.10 3.71 -7.04
CA THR A 9 -5.88 4.69 -8.12
C THR A 9 -6.43 6.07 -7.74
N ASN A 10 -7.65 6.13 -7.19
CA ASN A 10 -8.24 7.41 -6.78
C ASN A 10 -7.49 8.05 -5.61
N LEU A 11 -7.06 7.27 -4.62
CA LEU A 11 -6.22 7.75 -3.51
C LEU A 11 -4.88 8.28 -4.02
N ALA A 12 -4.14 7.48 -4.78
CA ALA A 12 -2.85 7.87 -5.33
C ALA A 12 -2.96 9.13 -6.22
N ARG A 13 -4.07 9.30 -6.95
CA ARG A 13 -4.29 10.46 -7.82
C ARG A 13 -4.73 11.72 -7.07
N ARG A 14 -5.56 11.61 -6.05
CA ARG A 14 -6.17 12.79 -5.37
C ARG A 14 -5.48 13.15 -4.05
N CYS A 15 -4.93 12.18 -3.34
CA CYS A 15 -4.37 12.35 -2.01
C CYS A 15 -2.84 12.56 -2.07
N LYS A 16 -2.38 13.57 -2.81
CA LYS A 16 -0.95 13.84 -3.05
C LYS A 16 -0.15 14.24 -1.81
N ARG A 17 -0.81 14.48 -0.68
CA ARG A 17 -0.21 14.84 0.61
C ARG A 17 -0.45 13.79 1.70
N LEU A 18 -0.91 12.60 1.32
CA LEU A 18 -1.16 11.53 2.28
C LEU A 18 0.17 11.00 2.83
N ALA A 19 0.38 11.18 4.12
CA ALA A 19 1.60 10.75 4.80
C ALA A 19 1.44 9.39 5.51
N TYR A 20 0.22 9.03 5.90
CA TYR A 20 -0.06 7.83 6.69
C TYR A 20 -1.28 7.13 6.11
N ILE A 21 -1.17 5.83 5.84
CA ILE A 21 -2.30 5.01 5.38
C ILE A 21 -2.30 3.65 6.07
N LYS A 22 -3.50 3.19 6.42
CA LYS A 22 -3.74 1.82 6.88
C LYS A 22 -4.67 1.12 5.91
N LEU A 23 -4.22 -0.02 5.39
CA LEU A 23 -4.88 -0.85 4.39
C LEU A 23 -5.07 -2.26 4.94
N CYS A 24 -5.46 -2.41 6.20
CA CYS A 24 -5.48 -3.72 6.86
C CYS A 24 -6.64 -4.61 6.41
N HIS A 25 -6.39 -5.92 6.28
CA HIS A 25 -7.36 -6.98 5.98
C HIS A 25 -8.16 -6.75 4.70
N LEU A 26 -7.46 -6.35 3.63
CA LEU A 26 -8.03 -6.13 2.31
C LEU A 26 -7.72 -7.31 1.39
N ASP A 27 -8.76 -8.07 1.04
CA ASP A 27 -8.66 -9.29 0.20
C ASP A 27 -8.94 -9.03 -1.29
N GLN A 28 -9.11 -7.77 -1.68
CA GLN A 28 -9.55 -7.35 -3.03
C GLN A 28 -8.64 -6.29 -3.66
N ILE A 29 -7.54 -5.96 -2.99
CA ILE A 29 -6.49 -5.10 -3.53
C ILE A 29 -5.42 -6.02 -4.11
N SER A 30 -5.10 -5.84 -5.38
CA SER A 30 -4.04 -6.59 -6.03
C SER A 30 -2.66 -6.00 -5.69
N GLU A 31 -1.61 -6.71 -6.08
CA GLU A 31 -0.24 -6.19 -5.99
C GLU A 31 -0.05 -4.86 -6.74
N ASN A 32 -0.76 -4.66 -7.86
CA ASN A 32 -0.73 -3.39 -8.61
C ASN A 32 -1.34 -2.25 -7.80
N GLY A 33 -2.41 -2.55 -7.04
CA GLY A 33 -3.03 -1.57 -6.14
C GLY A 33 -2.09 -1.12 -5.03
N LEU A 34 -1.33 -2.05 -4.45
CA LEU A 34 -0.31 -1.73 -3.44
C LEU A 34 0.89 -0.98 -4.01
N GLU A 35 1.34 -1.35 -5.22
CA GLU A 35 2.42 -0.65 -5.91
C GLU A 35 2.09 0.83 -6.12
N LEU A 36 0.86 1.16 -6.55
CA LEU A 36 0.42 2.56 -6.70
C LEU A 36 0.52 3.36 -5.40
N ILE A 37 0.28 2.72 -4.25
CA ILE A 37 0.41 3.35 -2.93
C ILE A 37 1.88 3.51 -2.55
N GLY A 38 2.73 2.52 -2.85
CA GLY A 38 4.18 2.61 -2.65
C GLY A 38 4.85 3.75 -3.44
N GLN A 39 4.29 4.11 -4.59
CA GLN A 39 4.75 5.24 -5.43
C GLN A 39 4.27 6.61 -4.95
N MET A 40 3.54 6.71 -3.84
CA MET A 40 3.09 8.00 -3.31
C MET A 40 4.25 8.75 -2.64
N ASP A 41 4.74 9.82 -3.29
CA ASP A 41 5.93 10.55 -2.86
C ASP A 41 5.90 11.08 -1.43
N GLN A 42 4.73 11.37 -0.87
CA GLN A 42 4.61 11.94 0.48
C GLN A 42 4.34 10.89 1.56
N LEU A 43 4.24 9.61 1.19
CA LEU A 43 3.90 8.55 2.13
C LEU A 43 5.09 8.26 3.05
N ILE A 44 4.85 8.38 4.36
CA ILE A 44 5.82 8.17 5.43
C ILE A 44 5.59 6.81 6.10
N SER A 45 4.33 6.40 6.23
CA SER A 45 3.98 5.12 6.86
C SER A 45 2.86 4.41 6.13
N ILE A 46 3.02 3.11 5.98
CA ILE A 46 2.00 2.21 5.47
C ILE A 46 1.82 1.01 6.39
N ASP A 47 0.57 0.65 6.65
CA ASP A 47 0.19 -0.59 7.32
C ASP A 47 -0.63 -1.45 6.36
N ILE A 48 -0.11 -2.62 6.02
CA ILE A 48 -0.74 -3.60 5.13
C ILE A 48 -0.98 -4.93 5.85
N THR A 49 -1.25 -4.84 7.16
CA THR A 49 -1.57 -6.00 7.99
C THR A 49 -2.70 -6.83 7.39
N GLY A 50 -2.49 -8.13 7.18
CA GLY A 50 -3.53 -9.04 6.71
C GLY A 50 -3.94 -8.86 5.26
N THR A 51 -3.19 -8.09 4.45
CA THR A 51 -3.42 -8.03 3.01
C THR A 51 -2.66 -9.13 2.28
N GLN A 52 -3.07 -9.38 1.05
CA GLN A 52 -2.26 -10.16 0.10
C GLN A 52 -1.07 -9.31 -0.35
N THR A 53 0.15 -9.83 -0.19
CA THR A 53 1.39 -9.15 -0.56
C THR A 53 2.34 -10.13 -1.25
N SER A 54 3.11 -9.64 -2.20
CA SER A 54 4.17 -10.38 -2.91
C SER A 54 5.53 -9.67 -2.77
N ASP A 55 6.63 -10.37 -3.02
CA ASP A 55 7.98 -9.77 -3.10
C ASP A 55 8.03 -8.59 -4.07
N THR A 56 7.29 -8.68 -5.18
CA THR A 56 7.14 -7.59 -6.16
C THR A 56 6.52 -6.35 -5.52
N SER A 57 5.42 -6.51 -4.79
CA SER A 57 4.75 -5.40 -4.10
C SER A 57 5.65 -4.76 -3.02
N LEU A 58 6.41 -5.57 -2.28
CA LEU A 58 7.33 -5.09 -1.24
C LEU A 58 8.53 -4.36 -1.85
N LYS A 59 9.06 -4.85 -2.97
CA LYS A 59 10.12 -4.15 -3.72
C LYS A 59 9.66 -2.77 -4.17
N SER A 60 8.44 -2.65 -4.67
CA SER A 60 7.87 -1.37 -5.10
C SER A 60 7.68 -0.42 -3.92
N ILE A 61 7.19 -0.90 -2.78
CA ILE A 61 7.09 -0.11 -1.53
C ILE A 61 8.50 0.33 -1.06
N GLY A 62 9.50 -0.54 -1.18
CA GLY A 62 10.89 -0.28 -0.81
C GLY A 62 11.59 0.76 -1.68
N ASN A 63 11.08 1.06 -2.88
CA ASN A 63 11.60 2.12 -3.74
C ASN A 63 11.14 3.54 -3.32
N SER A 64 10.28 3.66 -2.30
CA SER A 64 9.81 4.95 -1.82
C SER A 64 10.92 5.73 -1.10
N ASN A 65 11.13 6.99 -1.51
CA ASN A 65 12.17 7.86 -0.93
C ASN A 65 11.79 8.41 0.47
N ASN A 66 10.50 8.49 0.77
CA ASN A 66 9.99 9.14 1.98
C ASN A 66 9.41 8.18 3.00
N LEU A 67 9.19 6.92 2.62
CA LEU A 67 8.70 5.91 3.54
C LEU A 67 9.72 5.66 4.65
N ARG A 68 9.23 5.58 5.88
CA ARG A 68 10.03 5.36 7.10
C ARG A 68 9.52 4.17 7.91
N SER A 69 8.26 3.79 7.74
CA SER A 69 7.65 2.69 8.48
C SER A 69 6.72 1.86 7.60
N VAL A 70 6.91 0.55 7.65
CA VAL A 70 6.03 -0.45 7.00
C VAL A 70 5.61 -1.44 8.07
N THR A 71 4.31 -1.62 8.26
CA THR A 71 3.77 -2.68 9.13
C THR A 71 3.30 -3.85 8.27
N LEU A 72 3.98 -4.99 8.43
CA LEU A 72 3.67 -6.28 7.81
C LEU A 72 3.31 -7.26 8.92
N SER A 73 2.03 -7.49 9.14
CA SER A 73 1.55 -8.48 10.12
C SER A 73 0.47 -9.32 9.48
N TYR A 74 0.45 -10.64 9.71
CA TYR A 74 -0.53 -11.54 9.09
C TYR A 74 -0.63 -11.45 7.56
N CYS A 75 0.41 -10.96 6.88
CA CYS A 75 0.46 -10.90 5.42
C CYS A 75 0.54 -12.33 4.89
N ARG A 76 -0.39 -12.67 3.99
CA ARG A 76 -0.43 -14.00 3.37
C ARG A 76 0.53 -13.96 2.18
N GLN A 77 1.37 -14.98 2.03
CA GLN A 77 2.26 -15.19 0.86
C GLN A 77 3.58 -14.39 0.81
N ILE A 78 4.11 -13.95 1.96
CA ILE A 78 5.53 -13.55 2.07
C ILE A 78 6.38 -14.81 2.29
#